data_AF-A0A929I3S8-F1
#
_entry.id   AF-A0A929I3S8-F1
#
_cell.length_a   1.000
_cell.length_b   1.000
_cell.length_c   1.000
_cell.angle_alpha   90.00
_cell.angle_beta   90.00
_cell.angle_gamma   90.00
#
_symmetry.space_group_name_H-M   'P 1'
#
loop_
_entity.id
_entity.type
_entity.pdbx_description
1 polymer ?
#
loop_
_entity_poly.entity_id
_entity_poly.type
_entity_poly.pdbx_seq_one_letter_code
_entity_poly.pdbx_strand_id
1 'polypeptide(L)'
;IELKAVAAGDSAQSVPDEDTVTLIDSVEVIRWYQHQMYVKLRRALHSAHDEATDDDLDGYPKDSAGSAKVSLIGMDRSISAWGKIIKFFPDKEDSILGIIAHLDRLRRRTETEFSDARAFVRSGFDEINPGS
;
A
#
# COMPACT_ATOMS: atom_id res chain seq x y z
N ILE A 1 8.59 -2.60 -63.67
CA ILE A 1 9.01 -2.79 -62.26
C ILE A 1 8.79 -1.45 -61.58
N GLU A 2 7.71 -1.32 -60.82
CA GLU A 2 7.42 -0.11 -60.05
C GLU A 2 7.26 -0.56 -58.59
N LEU A 3 8.26 -0.23 -57.78
CA LEU A 3 8.26 -0.52 -56.35
C LEU A 3 7.34 0.49 -55.65
N LYS A 4 6.14 0.04 -55.26
CA LYS A 4 5.35 0.77 -54.26
C LYS A 4 6.05 0.66 -52.91
N ALA A 5 6.48 1.81 -52.39
CA ALA A 5 6.94 1.95 -51.03
C ALA A 5 5.84 1.48 -50.06
N VAL A 6 6.15 0.50 -49.22
CA VAL A 6 5.37 0.18 -48.03
C VAL A 6 5.61 1.33 -47.06
N ALA A 7 4.58 2.15 -46.86
CA ALA A 7 4.57 3.11 -45.77
C ALA A 7 4.74 2.33 -44.47
N ALA A 8 5.86 2.55 -43.80
CA ALA A 8 6.06 2.13 -42.43
C ALA A 8 4.95 2.79 -41.61
N GLY A 9 4.00 1.98 -41.16
CA GLY A 9 2.99 2.40 -40.21
C GLY A 9 3.69 2.90 -38.96
N ASP A 10 3.55 4.19 -38.72
CA ASP A 10 3.90 4.86 -37.48
C ASP A 10 3.15 4.13 -36.34
N SER A 11 3.86 3.28 -35.60
CA SER A 11 3.33 2.67 -34.38
C SER A 11 3.36 3.72 -33.28
N ALA A 12 2.56 4.76 -33.43
CA ALA A 12 2.27 5.70 -32.36
C ALA A 12 1.56 4.90 -31.27
N GLN A 13 2.23 4.74 -30.11
CA GLN A 13 1.59 4.19 -28.92
C GLN A 13 0.37 5.07 -28.60
N SER A 14 -0.83 4.53 -28.78
CA SER A 14 -2.06 5.22 -28.42
C SER A 14 -2.06 5.47 -26.92
N VAL A 15 -2.45 6.67 -26.49
CA VAL A 15 -2.66 6.99 -25.08
C VAL A 15 -3.60 5.94 -24.48
N PRO A 16 -3.25 5.28 -23.36
CA PRO A 16 -4.11 4.28 -22.74
C PRO A 16 -5.44 4.92 -22.30
N ASP A 17 -6.54 4.19 -22.42
CA ASP A 17 -7.81 4.61 -21.83
C ASP A 17 -7.75 4.66 -20.30
N GLU A 18 -8.69 5.38 -19.69
CA GLU A 18 -8.77 5.61 -18.24
C GLU A 18 -8.86 4.29 -17.44
N ASP A 19 -9.51 3.29 -18.01
CA ASP A 19 -9.67 1.98 -17.40
C ASP A 19 -8.34 1.22 -17.34
N THR A 20 -7.57 1.28 -18.43
CA THR A 20 -6.21 0.73 -18.50
C THR A 20 -5.28 1.42 -17.49
N VAL A 21 -5.33 2.75 -17.40
CA VAL A 21 -4.55 3.52 -16.40
C VAL A 21 -4.94 3.10 -14.98
N THR A 22 -6.24 3.04 -14.68
CA THR A 22 -6.74 2.64 -13.35
C THR A 22 -6.26 1.24 -12.95
N LEU A 23 -6.25 0.30 -13.90
CA LEU A 23 -5.79 -1.06 -13.66
C LEU A 23 -4.28 -1.09 -13.36
N ILE A 24 -3.47 -0.41 -14.18
CA ILE A 24 -2.01 -0.33 -14.00
C ILE A 24 -1.67 0.28 -12.65
N ASP A 25 -2.22 1.46 -12.33
CA ASP A 25 -1.98 2.16 -11.08
C ASP A 25 -2.35 1.28 -9.86
N SER A 26 -3.46 0.55 -9.95
CA SER A 26 -3.90 -0.34 -8.88
C SER A 26 -2.93 -1.51 -8.67
N VAL A 27 -2.44 -2.11 -9.75
CA VAL A 27 -1.43 -3.18 -9.69
C VAL A 27 -0.12 -2.65 -9.12
N GLU A 28 0.32 -1.47 -9.53
CA GLU A 28 1.52 -0.83 -9.01
C GLU A 28 1.44 -0.56 -7.51
N VAL A 29 0.31 -0.03 -7.02
CA VAL A 29 0.05 0.16 -5.59
C VAL A 29 0.17 -1.16 -4.82
N ILE A 30 -0.47 -2.22 -5.30
CA ILE A 30 -0.42 -3.54 -4.64
C ILE A 30 1.02 -4.08 -4.61
N ARG A 31 1.74 -3.98 -5.73
CA ARG A 31 3.12 -4.46 -5.86
C ARG A 31 4.09 -3.68 -4.98
N TRP A 32 3.87 -2.37 -4.82
CA TRP A 32 4.67 -1.52 -3.95
C TRP A 32 4.51 -1.90 -2.48
N TYR A 33 3.27 -2.12 -2.01
CA TYR A 33 3.00 -2.35 -0.59
C TYR A 33 3.15 -3.81 -0.14
N GLN A 34 2.95 -4.81 -1.02
CA GLN A 34 2.97 -6.22 -0.60
C GLN A 34 4.25 -6.63 0.16
N HIS A 35 5.41 -6.14 -0.27
CA HIS A 35 6.69 -6.46 0.38
C HIS A 35 6.94 -5.58 1.60
N GLN A 36 6.56 -4.30 1.52
CA GLN A 36 6.77 -3.36 2.61
C GLN A 36 5.92 -3.68 3.83
N MET A 37 4.65 -4.06 3.65
CA MET A 37 3.75 -4.42 4.74
C MET A 37 4.35 -5.50 5.63
N TYR A 38 4.89 -6.57 5.05
CA TYR A 38 5.49 -7.65 5.80
C TYR A 38 6.74 -7.22 6.59
N VAL A 39 7.66 -6.50 5.95
CA VAL A 39 8.89 -6.03 6.61
C VAL A 39 8.57 -5.04 7.73
N LYS A 40 7.62 -4.14 7.50
CA LYS A 40 7.23 -3.10 8.46
C LYS A 40 6.44 -3.64 9.64
N LEU A 41 5.55 -4.62 9.43
CA LEU A 41 4.88 -5.29 10.56
C LEU A 41 5.87 -6.06 11.42
N ARG A 42 6.81 -6.77 10.81
CA ARG A 42 7.83 -7.49 11.58
C ARG A 42 8.73 -6.54 12.35
N ARG A 43 9.17 -5.44 11.73
CA ARG A 43 9.91 -4.39 12.44
C ARG A 43 9.10 -3.81 13.59
N ALA A 44 7.81 -3.51 13.38
CA ALA A 44 6.96 -2.95 14.43
C ALA A 44 6.91 -3.84 15.67
N LEU A 45 6.75 -5.16 15.47
CA LEU A 45 6.73 -6.14 16.56
C LEU A 45 8.09 -6.28 17.28
N HIS A 46 9.20 -6.31 16.53
CA HIS A 46 10.53 -6.39 17.15
C HIS A 46 10.85 -5.11 17.92
N SER A 47 10.65 -3.94 17.30
CA SER A 47 10.89 -2.65 17.95
C SER A 47 10.01 -2.45 19.18
N ALA A 48 8.77 -2.95 19.19
CA ALA A 48 7.92 -2.89 20.37
C ALA A 48 8.45 -3.73 21.54
N HIS A 49 9.12 -4.84 21.25
CA HIS A 49 9.77 -5.65 22.27
C HIS A 49 10.99 -4.92 22.84
N ASP A 50 11.84 -4.37 21.97
CA ASP A 50 13.02 -3.61 22.37
C ASP A 50 12.62 -2.37 23.21
N GLU A 51 11.66 -1.58 22.71
CA GLU A 51 11.09 -0.40 23.41
C GLU A 51 10.43 -0.73 24.76
N ALA A 52 10.04 -1.99 25.01
CA ALA A 52 9.46 -2.41 26.29
C ALA A 52 10.50 -2.94 27.29
N THR A 53 11.73 -3.17 26.85
CA THR A 53 12.79 -3.81 27.64
C THR A 53 14.05 -2.97 27.79
N ASP A 54 14.19 -1.91 27.00
CA ASP A 54 15.33 -1.00 27.00
C ASP A 54 14.88 0.42 27.38
N ASP A 55 15.07 0.78 28.66
CA ASP A 55 14.72 2.08 29.22
C ASP A 55 15.47 3.24 28.52
N ASP A 56 16.61 2.98 27.85
CA ASP A 56 17.35 4.02 27.11
C ASP A 56 16.58 4.54 25.88
N LEU A 57 15.53 3.82 25.45
CA LEU A 57 14.64 4.23 24.35
C LEU A 57 13.51 5.15 24.81
N ASP A 58 13.33 5.35 26.12
CA ASP A 58 12.29 6.23 26.64
C ASP A 58 12.48 7.68 26.19
N GLY A 59 11.38 8.32 25.80
CA GLY A 59 11.37 9.71 25.32
C GLY A 59 11.74 9.89 23.84
N TYR A 60 12.19 8.85 23.14
CA TYR A 60 12.36 8.87 21.69
C TYR A 60 11.06 8.51 20.94
N PRO A 61 10.87 8.98 19.70
CA PRO A 61 9.77 8.53 18.85
C PRO A 61 9.81 7.01 18.64
N LYS A 62 8.70 6.32 18.94
CA LYS A 62 8.58 4.87 18.83
C LYS A 62 8.70 4.40 17.37
N ASP A 63 9.75 3.63 17.07
CA ASP A 63 9.92 2.99 15.76
C ASP A 63 8.82 1.95 15.50
N SER A 64 8.33 1.32 16.57
CA SER A 64 7.20 0.40 16.51
C SER A 64 5.96 1.07 15.92
N ALA A 65 5.58 2.22 16.45
CA ALA A 65 4.43 3.02 16.01
C ALA A 65 4.61 3.53 14.57
N GLY A 66 5.79 4.03 14.22
CA GLY A 66 6.09 4.48 12.87
C GLY A 66 6.04 3.36 11.83
N SER A 67 6.58 2.19 12.16
CA SER A 67 6.55 1.00 11.31
C SER A 67 5.13 0.44 11.15
N ALA A 68 4.35 0.42 12.24
CA ALA A 68 2.94 0.05 12.19
C ALA A 68 2.14 1.03 11.31
N LYS A 69 2.37 2.34 11.43
CA LYS A 69 1.69 3.35 10.59
C LYS A 69 1.92 3.12 9.10
N VAL A 70 3.16 2.86 8.69
CA VAL A 70 3.48 2.58 7.27
C VAL A 70 2.72 1.34 6.78
N SER A 71 2.69 0.28 7.59
CA SER A 71 1.95 -0.94 7.28
C SER A 71 0.45 -0.67 7.10
N LEU A 72 -0.14 0.09 8.02
CA LEU A 72 -1.55 0.46 7.98
C LEU A 72 -1.92 1.29 6.73
N ILE A 73 -1.10 2.27 6.37
CA ILE A 73 -1.25 3.04 5.13
C ILE A 73 -1.18 2.12 3.90
N GLY A 74 -0.24 1.18 3.90
CA GLY A 74 -0.10 0.20 2.83
C GLY A 74 -1.32 -0.71 2.70
N MET A 75 -1.91 -1.14 3.80
CA MET A 75 -3.14 -1.94 3.82
C MET A 75 -4.32 -1.15 3.28
N ASP A 76 -4.53 0.09 3.71
CA ASP A 76 -5.64 0.93 3.22
C ASP A 76 -5.55 1.14 1.70
N ARG A 77 -4.34 1.47 1.21
CA ARG A 77 -4.09 1.65 -0.23
C ARG A 77 -4.27 0.35 -1.01
N SER A 78 -3.81 -0.77 -0.48
CA SER A 78 -3.97 -2.08 -1.10
C SER A 78 -5.44 -2.51 -1.15
N ILE A 79 -6.21 -2.31 -0.08
CA ILE A 79 -7.65 -2.60 -0.02
C ILE A 79 -8.39 -1.80 -1.09
N SER A 80 -8.12 -0.49 -1.19
CA SER A 80 -8.72 0.35 -2.22
C SER A 80 -8.33 -0.09 -3.63
N ALA A 81 -7.06 -0.43 -3.87
CA ALA A 81 -6.59 -0.91 -5.17
C ALA A 81 -7.23 -2.25 -5.58
N TRP A 82 -7.32 -3.21 -4.66
CA TRP A 82 -8.04 -4.47 -4.91
C TRP A 82 -9.52 -4.24 -5.23
N GLY A 83 -10.16 -3.30 -4.53
CA GLY A 83 -11.54 -2.90 -4.81
C GLY A 83 -11.71 -2.32 -6.21
N LYS A 84 -10.71 -1.61 -6.75
CA LYS A 84 -10.71 -1.15 -8.15
C LYS A 84 -10.47 -2.29 -9.14
N ILE A 85 -9.61 -3.26 -8.80
CA ILE A 85 -9.28 -4.40 -9.68
C ILE A 85 -10.52 -5.29 -9.95
N ILE A 86 -11.44 -5.39 -9.00
CA ILE A 86 -12.62 -6.28 -9.09
C ILE A 86 -13.44 -6.04 -10.36
N LYS A 87 -13.56 -4.78 -10.83
CA LYS A 87 -14.36 -4.41 -12.01
C LYS A 87 -13.80 -4.98 -13.32
N PHE A 88 -12.50 -5.31 -13.34
CA PHE A 88 -11.81 -5.84 -14.51
C PHE A 88 -11.76 -7.37 -14.54
N PHE A 89 -12.02 -8.03 -13.41
CA PHE A 89 -11.95 -9.48 -13.26
C PHE A 89 -13.16 -10.01 -12.49
N PRO A 90 -14.38 -9.90 -13.04
CA PRO A 90 -15.61 -10.35 -12.37
C PRO A 90 -15.55 -11.85 -12.01
N ASP A 91 -14.94 -12.68 -12.87
CA ASP A 91 -14.75 -14.11 -12.61
C ASP A 91 -13.81 -14.42 -11.42
N LYS A 92 -13.16 -13.40 -10.86
CA LYS A 92 -12.25 -13.49 -9.70
C LYS A 92 -12.78 -12.74 -8.48
N GLU A 93 -14.02 -12.26 -8.52
CA GLU A 93 -14.66 -11.47 -7.46
C GLU A 93 -14.46 -12.08 -6.07
N ASP A 94 -14.87 -13.35 -5.86
CA ASP A 94 -14.73 -14.02 -4.56
C ASP A 94 -13.28 -14.09 -4.06
N SER A 95 -12.33 -14.35 -4.96
CA SER A 95 -10.91 -14.40 -4.62
C SER A 95 -10.39 -13.02 -4.18
N ILE A 96 -10.79 -11.98 -4.90
CA ILE A 96 -10.40 -10.59 -4.60
C ILE A 96 -11.02 -10.13 -3.28
N LEU A 97 -12.31 -10.40 -3.07
CA LEU A 97 -12.99 -10.12 -1.80
C LEU A 97 -12.34 -10.86 -0.64
N GLY A 98 -11.90 -12.11 -0.85
CA GLY A 98 -11.11 -12.85 0.14
C GLY A 98 -9.82 -12.14 0.52
N ILE A 99 -9.06 -11.63 -0.45
CA ILE A 99 -7.84 -10.84 -0.19
C ILE A 99 -8.16 -9.56 0.59
N ILE A 100 -9.20 -8.82 0.19
CA ILE A 100 -9.64 -7.60 0.88
C ILE A 100 -10.00 -7.91 2.33
N ALA A 101 -10.78 -8.97 2.58
CA ALA A 101 -11.17 -9.38 3.93
C ALA A 101 -9.96 -9.78 4.78
N HIS A 102 -8.96 -10.43 4.20
CA HIS A 102 -7.71 -10.75 4.90
C HIS A 102 -6.91 -9.49 5.27
N LEU A 103 -6.77 -8.54 4.33
CA LEU A 103 -6.09 -7.28 4.58
C LEU A 103 -6.80 -6.44 5.65
N ASP A 104 -8.13 -6.36 5.61
CA ASP A 104 -8.92 -5.64 6.61
C ASP A 104 -8.80 -6.27 8.00
N ARG A 105 -8.82 -7.61 8.09
CA ARG A 105 -8.56 -8.30 9.37
C ARG A 105 -7.16 -8.00 9.90
N LEU A 106 -6.14 -8.01 9.03
CA LEU A 106 -4.78 -7.69 9.42
C LEU A 106 -4.64 -6.23 9.87
N ARG A 107 -5.30 -5.31 9.18
CA ARG A 107 -5.38 -3.89 9.54
C ARG A 107 -5.94 -3.69 10.95
N ARG A 108 -7.13 -4.25 11.22
CA ARG A 108 -7.78 -4.15 12.54
C ARG A 108 -6.92 -4.73 13.66
N ARG A 109 -6.26 -5.87 13.41
CA ARG A 109 -5.31 -6.46 14.38
C ARG A 109 -4.11 -5.55 14.63
N THR A 110 -3.57 -4.93 13.58
CA THR A 110 -2.45 -3.98 13.70
C THR A 110 -2.87 -2.74 14.48
N GLU A 111 -4.08 -2.22 14.27
CA GLU A 111 -4.62 -1.09 15.06
C GLU A 111 -4.88 -1.47 16.52
N THR A 112 -5.27 -2.72 16.79
CA THR A 112 -5.45 -3.22 18.15
C THR A 112 -4.11 -3.32 18.88
N GLU A 113 -3.08 -3.85 18.20
CA GLU A 113 -1.74 -4.03 18.77
C GLU A 113 -1.01 -2.68 18.95
N PHE A 114 -1.19 -1.75 18.01
CA PHE A 114 -0.52 -0.46 17.98
C PHE A 114 -1.54 0.68 17.91
N SER A 115 -2.25 0.92 19.03
CA SER A 115 -3.34 1.90 19.12
C SER A 115 -2.96 3.31 18.64
N ASP A 116 -1.71 3.71 18.89
CA ASP A 116 -1.22 5.06 18.61
C ASP A 116 -0.59 5.20 17.22
N ALA A 117 -0.48 4.09 16.46
CA ALA A 117 0.20 4.08 15.17
C ALA A 117 -0.44 5.04 14.16
N ARG A 118 -1.77 5.19 14.17
CA ARG A 118 -2.45 6.12 13.26
C ARG A 118 -2.08 7.59 13.54
N ALA A 119 -1.88 7.94 14.80
CA ALA A 119 -1.53 9.29 15.23
C ALA A 119 -0.04 9.61 15.10
N PHE A 120 0.83 8.59 15.02
CA PHE A 120 2.28 8.77 14.90
C PHE A 120 2.66 9.69 13.72
N VAL A 121 3.46 10.74 13.94
CA VAL A 121 3.87 11.65 12.86
C VAL A 121 5.20 11.19 12.27
N ARG A 122 5.21 10.81 10.99
CA ARG A 122 6.44 10.44 10.29
C ARG A 122 7.13 11.70 9.77
N SER A 123 8.18 12.14 10.45
CA SER A 123 8.99 13.30 10.05
C SER A 123 9.39 13.23 8.57
N GLY A 124 9.11 14.30 7.82
CA GLY A 124 9.37 14.36 6.37
C GLY A 124 8.33 13.68 5.48
N PHE A 125 7.27 13.09 6.05
CA PHE A 125 6.17 12.44 5.32
C PHE A 125 4.78 12.91 5.74
N ASP A 126 4.58 13.16 7.04
CA ASP A 126 3.30 13.58 7.61
C ASP A 126 3.45 14.97 8.25
N GLU A 127 2.39 15.78 8.19
CA GLU A 127 2.30 17.07 8.87
C GLU A 127 1.30 16.99 10.04
N ILE A 128 1.59 17.71 11.13
CA ILE A 128 0.61 17.92 12.20
C ILE A 128 -0.41 18.92 11.68
N ASN A 129 -1.65 18.48 11.45
CA ASN A 129 -2.71 19.40 11.09
C ASN A 129 -3.27 20.03 12.39
N PRO A 130 -3.03 21.32 12.70
CA PRO A 130 -3.30 21.88 14.02
C PRO A 130 -4.80 22.15 14.32
N GLY A 131 -5.72 21.54 13.57
CA GLY A 131 -7.13 21.96 13.52
C GLY A 131 -8.15 20.84 13.38
N SER A 132 -7.99 19.72 14.10
CA SER A 132 -9.03 18.70 14.24
C SER A 132 -9.41 18.51 15.70
#